data_AF-A0A227J8B5-F1
#
_entry.id   AF-A0A227J8B5-F1
#
_cell.length_a   1.000
_cell.length_b   1.000
_cell.length_c   1.000
_cell.angle_alpha   90.00
_cell.angle_beta   90.00
_cell.angle_gamma   90.00
#
_symmetry.space_group_name_H-M   'P 1'
#
loop_
_entity.id
_entity.type
_entity.pdbx_description
1 polymer ?
#
loop_
_entity_poly.entity_id
_entity_poly.type
_entity_poly.pdbx_seq_one_letter_code
_entity_poly.pdbx_strand_id
1 'polypeptide(L)'
;EVGITGMTVSEVKGFGRQKGHTELYRGAEYMVDFLPKVKLEIVVTEDVADKCVETIIETAQTGKIGDGKIFVTDVERVVRIRTGEEDEDAI
;
A
#
# COMPACT_ATOMS: atom_id res chain seq x y z
N GLU A 1 12.15 -13.79 -4.84
CA GLU A 1 12.62 -12.82 -3.83
C GLU A 1 13.12 -11.59 -4.58
N VAL A 2 12.52 -10.41 -4.40
CA VAL A 2 12.72 -9.21 -5.27
C VAL A 2 13.89 -8.33 -4.81
N GLY A 3 14.47 -8.59 -3.63
CA GLY A 3 15.58 -7.81 -3.10
C GLY A 3 15.17 -6.55 -2.32
N ILE A 4 13.88 -6.39 -2.04
CA ILE A 4 13.35 -5.28 -1.22
C ILE A 4 13.61 -5.59 0.26
N THR A 5 14.37 -4.72 0.93
CA THR A 5 14.85 -4.94 2.30
C THR A 5 14.05 -4.17 3.36
N GLY A 6 13.27 -3.17 2.95
CA GLY A 6 12.50 -2.31 3.86
C GLY A 6 11.15 -1.88 3.28
N MET A 7 10.17 -1.70 4.16
CA MET A 7 8.86 -1.13 3.84
C MET A 7 8.23 -0.52 5.08
N THR A 8 7.32 0.42 4.89
CA THR A 8 6.42 0.91 5.93
C THR A 8 5.04 0.31 5.74
N VAL A 9 4.42 -0.13 6.84
CA VAL A 9 3.09 -0.76 6.84
C VAL A 9 2.19 0.03 7.75
N SER A 10 0.99 0.38 7.27
CA SER A 10 -0.04 1.03 8.07
C SER A 10 -1.42 0.40 7.86
N GLU A 11 -2.21 0.35 8.92
CA GLU A 11 -3.62 -0.07 8.84
C GLU A 11 -4.47 1.13 8.42
N VAL A 12 -5.27 0.96 7.37
CA VAL A 12 -6.11 2.01 6.81
C VAL A 12 -7.53 1.52 6.61
N LYS A 13 -8.43 2.47 6.39
CA LYS A 13 -9.85 2.25 6.10
C LYS A 13 -10.11 2.62 4.64
N GLY A 14 -10.43 1.62 3.82
CA GLY A 14 -10.71 1.80 2.39
C GLY A 14 -12.21 1.92 2.11
N PHE A 15 -12.57 2.79 1.18
CA PHE A 15 -13.95 2.95 0.68
C PHE A 15 -13.96 2.77 -0.84
N GLY A 16 -15.00 2.12 -1.39
CA GLY A 16 -15.09 1.91 -2.83
C GLY A 16 -16.24 0.99 -3.27
N ARG A 17 -16.05 0.30 -4.40
CA ARG A 17 -17.08 -0.60 -4.99
C ARG A 17 -17.35 -1.86 -4.16
N GLN A 18 -16.45 -2.19 -3.23
CA GLN A 18 -16.70 -3.24 -2.24
C GLN A 18 -17.70 -2.68 -1.24
N LYS A 19 -19.00 -2.93 -1.47
CA LYS A 19 -20.07 -2.57 -0.54
C LYS A 19 -19.76 -3.24 0.80
N GLY A 20 -19.78 -2.49 1.89
CA GLY A 20 -19.74 -3.14 3.20
C GLY A 20 -21.15 -3.44 3.72
N HIS A 21 -21.25 -3.69 5.01
CA HIS A 21 -22.47 -4.14 5.68
C HIS A 21 -23.07 -2.99 6.51
N THR A 22 -24.39 -2.81 6.44
CA THR A 22 -25.11 -1.84 7.27
C THR A 22 -25.05 -2.25 8.74
N GLU A 23 -24.34 -1.49 9.58
CA GLU A 23 -24.36 -1.64 11.03
C GLU A 23 -25.30 -0.61 11.70
N LEU A 24 -26.15 -1.09 12.60
CA LEU A 24 -27.02 -0.26 13.45
C LEU A 24 -26.23 0.19 14.69
N TYR A 25 -25.87 1.48 14.78
CA TYR A 25 -25.25 2.05 15.97
C TYR A 25 -26.21 3.01 16.69
N ARG A 26 -26.63 2.64 17.92
CA ARG A 26 -27.53 3.44 18.78
C ARG A 26 -28.81 3.96 18.09
N GLY A 27 -29.43 3.15 17.23
CA GLY A 27 -30.71 3.48 16.59
C GLY A 27 -30.63 4.53 15.48
N ALA A 28 -29.43 4.91 15.05
CA ALA A 28 -29.21 5.69 13.84
C ALA A 28 -28.50 4.82 12.80
N GLU A 29 -29.03 4.80 11.57
CA GLU A 29 -28.37 4.17 10.42
C GLU A 29 -27.17 5.02 10.02
N TYR A 30 -25.95 4.53 10.28
CA TYR A 30 -24.73 5.14 9.77
C TYR A 30 -24.23 4.32 8.57
N MET A 31 -24.51 4.79 7.35
CA MET A 31 -23.81 4.30 6.16
C MET A 31 -22.42 4.90 6.10
N VAL A 32 -21.45 4.23 6.73
CA VAL A 32 -20.03 4.53 6.49
C VAL A 32 -19.24 3.22 6.45
N ASP A 33 -19.35 2.51 5.32
CA ASP A 33 -18.67 1.24 5.10
C ASP A 33 -17.22 1.42 4.67
N PHE A 34 -16.38 1.72 5.66
CA PHE A 34 -14.96 1.56 5.50
C PHE A 34 -14.55 0.13 5.81
N LEU A 35 -13.89 -0.52 4.86
CA LEU A 35 -13.31 -1.84 5.07
C LEU A 35 -11.85 -1.70 5.50
N PRO A 36 -11.39 -2.50 6.49
CA PRO A 36 -9.99 -2.50 6.90
C PRO A 36 -9.12 -2.98 5.73
N LYS A 37 -8.03 -2.25 5.50
CA LYS A 37 -7.01 -2.54 4.47
C LYS A 37 -5.63 -2.28 5.07
N VAL A 38 -4.61 -2.86 4.44
CA VAL A 38 -3.21 -2.56 4.75
C VAL A 38 -2.65 -1.67 3.64
N LYS A 39 -2.04 -0.55 4.01
CA LYS A 39 -1.27 0.30 3.10
C LYS A 39 0.21 -0.06 3.26
N LEU A 40 0.82 -0.44 2.14
CA LEU A 40 2.26 -0.63 2.03
C LEU A 40 2.85 0.59 1.35
N GLU A 41 3.92 1.12 1.93
CA GLU A 41 4.75 2.18 1.35
C GLU A 41 6.17 1.65 1.21
N ILE A 42 6.61 1.53 -0.04
CA ILE A 42 7.87 0.91 -0.42
C ILE A 42 8.58 1.88 -1.36
N VAL A 43 9.81 2.23 -1.04
CA VAL A 43 10.69 3.01 -1.91
C VAL A 43 11.70 2.04 -2.50
N VAL A 44 11.85 2.06 -3.82
CA VAL A 44 12.76 1.19 -4.58
C VAL A 44 13.46 2.01 -5.65
N THR A 45 14.58 1.50 -6.16
CA THR A 45 15.26 2.06 -7.32
C THR A 45 14.44 1.84 -8.60
N GLU A 46 14.67 2.66 -9.61
CA GLU A 46 13.93 2.65 -10.87
C GLU A 46 13.98 1.28 -11.58
N ASP A 47 15.14 0.62 -11.56
CA ASP A 47 15.36 -0.69 -12.20
C ASP A 47 14.56 -1.84 -11.54
N VAL A 48 14.06 -1.63 -10.31
CA VAL A 48 13.28 -2.61 -9.55
C VAL A 48 11.79 -2.25 -9.48
N ALA A 49 11.39 -1.03 -9.86
CA ALA A 49 10.04 -0.52 -9.73
C ALA A 49 8.98 -1.42 -10.39
N ASP A 50 9.15 -1.75 -11.68
CA ASP A 50 8.21 -2.59 -12.43
C ASP A 50 8.11 -4.00 -11.83
N LYS A 51 9.25 -4.60 -11.50
CA LYS A 51 9.32 -5.94 -10.89
C LYS A 51 8.64 -5.97 -9.51
N CYS A 52 8.74 -4.89 -8.75
CA CYS A 52 8.03 -4.73 -7.47
C CYS A 52 6.52 -4.73 -7.69
N VAL A 53 6.02 -3.94 -8.64
CA VAL A 53 4.60 -3.85 -9.00
C VAL A 53 4.07 -5.21 -9.45
N GLU A 54 4.75 -5.88 -10.37
CA GLU A 54 4.37 -7.22 -10.86
C GLU A 54 4.27 -8.23 -9.71
N THR A 55 5.27 -8.24 -8.83
CA THR A 55 5.28 -9.17 -7.68
C THR A 55 4.12 -8.91 -6.74
N ILE A 56 3.78 -7.64 -6.46
CA ILE A 56 2.63 -7.30 -5.62
C ILE A 56 1.33 -7.76 -6.27
N ILE A 57 1.18 -7.59 -7.59
CA ILE A 57 0.00 -8.05 -8.33
C ILE A 57 -0.13 -9.57 -8.20
N GLU A 58 0.91 -10.32 -8.55
CA GLU A 58 0.89 -11.79 -8.53
C GLU A 58 0.57 -12.37 -7.15
N THR A 59 1.00 -11.69 -6.08
CA THR A 59 0.85 -12.18 -4.70
C THR A 59 -0.44 -11.74 -4.03
N ALA A 60 -0.91 -10.51 -4.30
CA ALA A 60 -2.09 -9.94 -3.64
C ALA A 60 -3.40 -10.13 -4.41
N GLN A 61 -3.33 -10.47 -5.70
CA GLN A 61 -4.51 -10.64 -6.54
C GLN A 61 -5.30 -11.92 -6.15
N THR A 62 -6.55 -11.73 -5.73
CA THR A 62 -7.50 -12.82 -5.48
C THR A 62 -8.54 -12.97 -6.58
N GLY A 63 -8.63 -11.97 -7.47
CA GLY A 63 -9.64 -11.88 -8.53
C GLY A 63 -11.00 -11.42 -8.04
N LYS A 64 -11.12 -11.02 -6.76
CA LYS A 64 -12.37 -10.53 -6.15
C LYS A 64 -12.37 -9.01 -6.06
N ILE A 65 -13.57 -8.43 -5.96
CA ILE A 65 -13.71 -6.99 -5.72
C ILE A 65 -13.10 -6.66 -4.36
N GLY A 66 -12.11 -5.78 -4.36
CA GLY A 66 -11.47 -5.32 -3.13
C GLY A 66 -9.97 -5.58 -3.00
N ASP A 67 -9.33 -6.21 -3.99
CA ASP A 67 -7.88 -6.51 -3.99
C ASP A 67 -7.01 -5.24 -3.81
N GLY A 68 -7.54 -4.06 -4.12
CA GLY A 68 -6.91 -2.78 -3.82
C GLY A 68 -6.39 -2.08 -5.07
N LYS A 69 -5.37 -1.25 -4.89
CA LYS A 69 -4.73 -0.45 -5.94
C LYS A 69 -3.25 -0.28 -5.59
N ILE A 70 -2.42 -0.16 -6.62
CA ILE A 70 -1.02 0.23 -6.51
C ILE A 70 -0.92 1.63 -7.11
N PHE A 71 -0.22 2.52 -6.41
CA PHE A 71 0.11 3.85 -6.89
C PHE A 71 1.63 3.94 -6.99
N VAL A 72 2.13 4.47 -8.11
CA VAL A 72 3.55 4.70 -8.34
C VAL A 72 3.75 6.22 -8.43
N THR A 73 4.71 6.73 -7.67
CA THR A 73 5.04 8.16 -7.60
C THR A 73 6.54 8.32 -7.46
N ASP A 74 7.10 9.31 -8.14
CA ASP A 74 8.52 9.62 -8.08
C ASP A 74 8.90 10.13 -6.67
N VAL A 75 10.05 9.71 -6.19
CA VAL A 75 10.68 10.22 -4.97
C VAL A 75 11.90 11.02 -5.38
N GLU A 76 11.85 12.33 -5.21
CA GLU A 76 12.92 13.24 -5.66
C GLU A 76 14.23 13.05 -4.89
N ARG A 77 14.15 12.65 -3.61
CA ARG A 77 15.33 12.44 -2.77
C ARG A 77 15.05 11.47 -1.63
N VAL A 78 16.00 10.59 -1.34
CA VAL A 78 15.97 9.72 -0.15
C VAL A 78 17.17 10.03 0.73
N VAL A 79 17.01 10.02 2.06
CA VAL A 79 18.13 10.20 3.00
C VAL A 79 18.00 9.20 4.15
N ARG A 80 19.04 8.39 4.36
CA ARG A 80 19.09 7.43 5.48
C ARG A 80 19.57 8.15 6.75
N ILE A 81 18.67 8.41 7.69
CA ILE A 81 18.94 9.18 8.93
C ILE A 81 20.20 8.71 9.68
N ARG A 82 20.44 7.39 9.73
CA ARG A 82 21.54 6.81 10.51
C ARG A 82 22.93 7.13 9.94
N THR A 83 23.07 7.18 8.62
CA THR A 83 24.37 7.26 7.92
C THR A 83 24.54 8.56 7.13
N GLY A 84 23.45 9.23 6.76
CA GLY A 84 23.46 10.36 5.86
C GLY A 84 23.63 9.98 4.39
N GLU A 85 23.60 8.68 4.06
CA GLU A 85 23.54 8.20 2.67
C GLU A 85 22.29 8.74 1.98
N GLU A 86 22.39 8.98 0.67
CA GLU A 86 21.32 9.56 -0.14
C GLU A 86 20.93 8.61 -1.28
N ASP A 87 19.68 8.76 -1.73
CA ASP A 87 19.12 8.12 -2.92
C ASP A 87 19.30 6.59 -2.94
N GLU A 88 19.93 6.01 -3.96
CA GLU A 88 20.08 4.56 -4.10
C GLU A 88 20.83 3.92 -2.91
N ASP A 89 21.84 4.59 -2.35
CA ASP A 89 22.57 4.10 -1.17
C ASP A 89 21.71 4.16 0.12
N ALA A 90 20.69 5.01 0.11
CA ALA A 90 19.79 5.21 1.25
C ALA A 90 18.63 4.20 1.32
N ILE A 91 18.38 3.46 0.23
CA ILE A 91 17.36 2.41 0.12
C ILE A 91 17.98 1.10 0.63
#